data_AF-A0A9E1AYW7-F1
#
_entry.id   AF-A0A9E1AYW7-F1
#
_cell.length_a   1.000
_cell.length_b   1.000
_cell.length_c   1.000
_cell.angle_alpha   90.00
_cell.angle_beta   90.00
_cell.angle_gamma   90.00
#
_symmetry.space_group_name_H-M   'P 1'
#
loop_
_entity.id
_entity.type
_entity.pdbx_description
1 polymer ?
#
loop_
_entity_poly.entity_id
_entity_poly.type
_entity_poly.pdbx_seq_one_letter_code
_entity_poly.pdbx_strand_id
1 'polypeptide(L)'
;MKKNDKGITMLSLVVMLVVLMMLATITMYYGNSAMKEAKLQDLKTNMLLIQAAVKGDLEKYHFETSNLSDSEKISKKSQYLKGIPIENAESDIKVKFDALANNTEIQLKTQISDDYQQVGGKFDYYYLDTNTLSQLGLKDVQSNDENGYYIVAYSMNPNYSNIVEVINTKGYLGNYSLKRIEAL
;
A
#
# COMPACT_ATOMS: atom_id res chain seq x y z
N MET A 1 -24.82 -51.22 -40.37
CA MET A 1 -24.46 -49.83 -40.00
C MET A 1 -23.07 -49.86 -39.36
N LYS A 2 -22.00 -49.45 -40.07
CA LYS A 2 -20.64 -49.37 -39.48
C LYS A 2 -20.46 -47.98 -38.85
N LYS A 3 -20.30 -47.94 -37.53
CA LYS A 3 -19.89 -46.74 -36.77
C LYS A 3 -18.41 -46.50 -37.05
N ASN A 4 -18.09 -45.34 -37.63
CA ASN A 4 -16.72 -44.88 -37.80
C ASN A 4 -16.27 -44.19 -36.52
N ASP A 5 -15.63 -44.93 -35.63
CA ASP A 5 -14.86 -44.35 -34.53
C ASP A 5 -13.58 -43.73 -35.13
N LYS A 6 -13.66 -42.45 -35.50
CA LYS A 6 -12.53 -41.68 -36.01
C LYS A 6 -11.55 -41.42 -34.85
N GLY A 7 -10.62 -42.34 -34.64
CA GLY A 7 -9.45 -42.10 -33.79
C GLY A 7 -8.73 -40.83 -34.24
N ILE A 8 -8.41 -39.95 -33.28
CA ILE A 8 -7.63 -38.74 -33.51
C ILE A 8 -6.32 -39.17 -34.15
N THR A 9 -6.07 -38.75 -35.39
CA THR A 9 -4.83 -39.11 -36.11
C THR A 9 -3.65 -38.46 -35.38
N MET A 10 -2.58 -39.20 -35.10
CA MET A 10 -1.38 -38.71 -34.37
C MET A 10 -0.90 -37.32 -34.84
N LEU A 11 -0.99 -37.06 -36.16
CA LEU A 11 -0.65 -35.76 -36.74
C LEU A 11 -1.54 -34.61 -36.25
N SER A 12 -2.85 -34.82 -36.13
CA SER A 12 -3.77 -33.81 -35.61
C SER A 12 -3.55 -33.51 -34.12
N LEU A 13 -3.12 -34.51 -33.35
CA LEU A 13 -2.76 -34.33 -31.95
C LEU A 13 -1.51 -33.45 -31.79
N VAL A 14 -0.48 -33.69 -32.61
CA VAL A 14 0.75 -32.89 -32.63
C VAL A 14 0.47 -31.44 -33.02
N VAL A 15 -0.34 -31.21 -34.07
CA VAL A 15 -0.72 -29.85 -34.49
C VAL A 15 -1.50 -29.14 -33.38
N MET A 16 -2.44 -29.83 -32.72
CA MET A 16 -3.19 -29.25 -31.60
C MET A 16 -2.28 -28.85 -30.43
N LEU A 17 -1.30 -29.70 -30.08
CA LEU A 17 -0.34 -29.39 -29.02
C LEU A 17 0.49 -28.15 -29.34
N VAL A 18 0.96 -28.01 -30.58
CA VAL A 18 1.72 -26.82 -31.02
C VAL A 18 0.86 -25.55 -30.91
N VAL A 19 -0.40 -25.61 -31.33
CA VAL A 19 -1.34 -24.48 -31.22
C VAL A 19 -1.60 -24.13 -29.74
N LEU A 20 -1.80 -25.13 -28.87
CA LEU A 20 -1.99 -24.90 -27.44
C LEU A 20 -0.76 -24.25 -26.79
N MET A 21 0.46 -24.64 -27.17
CA MET A 21 1.68 -23.99 -26.68
C MET A 21 1.77 -22.52 -27.10
N MET A 22 1.43 -22.19 -28.36
CA MET A 22 1.39 -20.80 -28.82
C MET A 22 0.35 -19.96 -28.07
N LEU A 23 -0.83 -20.52 -27.81
CA LEU A 23 -1.87 -19.83 -27.04
C LEU A 23 -1.45 -19.65 -25.58
N ALA A 24 -0.80 -20.64 -24.97
CA ALA A 24 -0.31 -20.57 -23.60
C ALA A 24 0.75 -19.48 -23.43
N THR A 25 1.70 -19.35 -24.36
CA THR A 25 2.74 -18.32 -24.27
C THR A 25 2.16 -16.90 -24.37
N ILE A 26 1.24 -16.67 -25.32
CA ILE A 26 0.55 -15.39 -25.48
C ILE A 26 -0.28 -15.09 -24.21
N THR A 27 -1.08 -16.05 -23.74
CA THR A 27 -1.94 -15.88 -22.56
C THR A 27 -1.13 -15.63 -21.29
N MET A 28 0.01 -16.30 -21.10
CA MET A 28 0.91 -16.05 -19.97
C MET A 28 1.54 -14.65 -20.05
N TYR A 29 1.97 -14.22 -21.23
CA TYR A 29 2.58 -12.89 -21.39
C TYR A 29 1.59 -11.76 -21.09
N TYR A 30 0.43 -11.76 -21.74
CA TYR A 30 -0.61 -10.76 -21.51
C TYR A 30 -1.25 -10.89 -20.13
N GLY A 31 -1.46 -12.12 -19.66
CA GLY A 31 -2.02 -12.40 -18.34
C GLY A 31 -1.12 -11.93 -17.20
N ASN A 32 0.20 -12.13 -17.30
CA ASN A 32 1.13 -11.66 -16.28
C ASN A 32 1.22 -10.12 -16.25
N SER A 33 1.14 -9.46 -17.41
CA SER A 33 1.09 -7.99 -17.48
C SER A 33 -0.21 -7.42 -16.92
N ALA A 34 -1.35 -7.97 -17.31
CA ALA A 34 -2.66 -7.57 -16.77
C ALA A 34 -2.77 -7.82 -15.26
N MET A 35 -2.23 -8.93 -14.77
CA MET A 35 -2.18 -9.24 -13.34
C MET A 35 -1.32 -8.25 -12.55
N LYS A 36 -0.18 -7.85 -13.12
CA LYS A 36 0.71 -6.84 -12.53
C LYS A 36 0.03 -5.47 -12.43
N GLU A 37 -0.65 -5.06 -13.50
CA GLU A 37 -1.40 -3.82 -13.57
C GLU A 37 -2.58 -3.82 -12.57
N ALA A 38 -3.34 -4.92 -12.50
CA ALA A 38 -4.41 -5.07 -11.51
C ALA A 38 -3.88 -4.95 -10.07
N LYS A 39 -2.77 -5.64 -9.74
CA LYS A 39 -2.14 -5.52 -8.41
C LYS A 39 -1.68 -4.10 -8.09
N LEU A 40 -1.12 -3.39 -9.07
CA LEU A 40 -0.73 -1.99 -8.91
C LEU A 40 -1.96 -1.10 -8.66
N GLN A 41 -3.02 -1.30 -9.43
CA GLN A 41 -4.26 -0.54 -9.30
C GLN A 41 -4.97 -0.79 -7.97
N ASP A 42 -5.03 -2.05 -7.52
CA ASP A 42 -5.58 -2.41 -6.21
C ASP A 42 -4.78 -1.76 -5.08
N LEU A 43 -3.44 -1.84 -5.14
CA LEU A 43 -2.57 -1.20 -4.15
C LEU A 43 -2.77 0.33 -4.13
N LYS A 44 -2.76 0.98 -5.30
CA LYS A 44 -3.02 2.43 -5.43
C LYS A 44 -4.36 2.80 -4.81
N THR A 45 -5.42 2.06 -5.17
CA THR A 45 -6.78 2.32 -4.70
C THR A 45 -6.86 2.19 -3.18
N ASN A 46 -6.32 1.10 -2.62
CA ASN A 46 -6.32 0.89 -1.18
C ASN A 46 -5.57 2.00 -0.43
N MET A 47 -4.39 2.39 -0.92
CA MET A 47 -3.60 3.45 -0.31
C MET A 47 -4.28 4.83 -0.42
N LEU A 48 -4.92 5.14 -1.55
CA LEU A 48 -5.71 6.37 -1.73
C LEU A 48 -6.91 6.43 -0.80
N LEU A 49 -7.65 5.33 -0.68
CA LEU A 49 -8.79 5.26 0.22
C LEU A 49 -8.37 5.39 1.69
N ILE A 50 -7.26 4.78 2.09
CA ILE A 50 -6.66 4.97 3.43
C ILE A 50 -6.32 6.45 3.63
N GLN A 51 -5.62 7.07 2.68
CA GLN A 51 -5.22 8.48 2.76
C GLN A 51 -6.46 9.38 2.95
N ALA A 52 -7.50 9.17 2.15
CA ALA A 52 -8.74 9.93 2.22
C ALA A 52 -9.47 9.72 3.56
N ALA A 53 -9.52 8.50 4.07
CA ALA A 53 -10.21 8.16 5.31
C ALA A 53 -9.60 8.87 6.53
N VAL A 54 -8.26 8.96 6.59
CA VAL A 54 -7.57 9.52 7.76
C VAL A 54 -7.20 11.01 7.63
N LYS A 55 -7.28 11.57 6.41
CA LYS A 55 -6.96 12.98 6.15
C LYS A 55 -7.86 13.94 6.95
N GLY A 56 -9.16 13.66 6.98
CA GLY A 56 -10.12 14.49 7.73
C GLY A 56 -9.83 14.49 9.23
N ASP A 57 -9.40 13.35 9.77
CA ASP A 57 -9.02 13.25 11.19
C ASP A 57 -7.75 14.05 11.51
N LEU A 58 -6.76 14.08 10.61
CA LEU A 58 -5.56 14.90 10.77
C LEU A 58 -5.87 16.40 10.71
N GLU A 59 -6.73 16.82 9.77
CA GLU A 59 -7.17 18.21 9.66
C GLU A 59 -7.88 18.65 10.95
N LYS A 60 -8.77 17.81 11.47
CA LYS A 60 -9.48 18.05 12.73
C LYS A 60 -8.53 18.12 13.93
N TYR A 61 -7.52 17.24 13.99
CA TYR A 61 -6.47 17.28 15.01
C TYR A 61 -5.76 18.63 15.02
N HIS A 62 -5.23 19.09 13.89
CA HIS A 62 -4.52 20.38 13.81
C HIS A 62 -5.44 21.56 14.12
N PHE A 63 -6.69 21.52 13.66
CA PHE A 63 -7.66 22.57 13.94
C PHE A 63 -7.92 22.71 15.45
N GLU A 64 -8.28 21.60 16.11
CA GLU A 64 -8.65 21.60 17.53
C GLU A 64 -7.45 21.76 18.47
N THR A 65 -6.25 21.40 18.01
CA THR A 65 -5.03 21.50 18.82
C THR A 65 -4.21 22.77 18.55
N SER A 66 -4.61 23.61 17.60
CA SER A 66 -3.89 24.81 17.16
C SER A 66 -3.45 25.74 18.29
N ASN A 67 -4.30 25.93 19.30
CA ASN A 67 -4.06 26.83 20.44
C ASN A 67 -3.66 26.11 21.74
N LEU A 68 -3.44 24.79 21.69
CA LEU A 68 -3.09 24.00 22.87
C LEU A 68 -1.58 23.97 23.10
N SER A 69 -1.18 23.70 24.35
CA SER A 69 0.22 23.42 24.68
C SER A 69 0.67 22.07 24.13
N ASP A 70 1.97 21.87 23.89
CA ASP A 70 2.48 20.63 23.28
C ASP A 70 2.12 19.35 24.06
N SER A 71 2.05 19.43 25.40
CA SER A 71 1.61 18.31 26.24
C SER A 71 0.16 17.92 25.98
N GLU A 72 -0.73 18.92 25.84
CA GLU A 72 -2.13 18.70 25.51
C GLU A 72 -2.29 18.14 24.09
N LYS A 73 -1.49 18.62 23.12
CA LYS A 73 -1.49 18.08 21.74
C LYS A 73 -1.17 16.58 21.73
N ILE A 74 -0.14 16.17 22.46
CA ILE A 74 0.25 14.76 22.57
C ILE A 74 -0.91 13.91 23.10
N SER A 75 -1.61 14.37 24.16
CA SER A 75 -2.75 13.65 24.72
C SER A 75 -3.92 13.48 23.76
N LYS A 76 -4.05 14.38 22.77
CA LYS A 76 -5.12 14.36 21.77
C LYS A 76 -4.80 13.45 20.58
N LYS A 77 -3.54 13.06 20.34
CA LYS A 77 -3.15 12.25 19.17
C LYS A 77 -3.97 10.96 19.06
N SER A 78 -4.13 10.20 20.14
CA SER A 78 -4.89 8.94 20.13
C SER A 78 -6.38 9.09 19.82
N GLN A 79 -6.95 10.29 19.99
CA GLN A 79 -8.35 10.58 19.68
C GLN A 79 -8.57 10.72 18.16
N TYR A 80 -7.59 11.29 17.45
CA TYR A 80 -7.72 11.66 16.04
C TYR A 80 -6.85 10.79 15.12
N LEU A 81 -5.57 10.60 15.44
CA LEU A 81 -4.64 9.85 14.61
C LEU A 81 -4.97 8.35 14.72
N LYS A 82 -5.40 7.77 13.61
CA LYS A 82 -5.83 6.38 13.53
C LYS A 82 -4.62 5.47 13.40
N GLY A 83 -4.67 4.34 14.10
CA GLY A 83 -3.63 3.33 14.13
C GLY A 83 -2.85 3.27 15.44
N ILE A 84 -1.84 2.42 15.43
CA ILE A 84 -0.91 2.20 16.53
C ILE A 84 0.38 2.96 16.17
N PRO A 85 0.90 3.87 17.02
CA PRO A 85 2.19 4.51 16.78
C PRO A 85 3.24 3.45 16.45
N ILE A 86 4.08 3.68 15.42
CA ILE A 86 5.02 2.65 14.94
C ILE A 86 6.02 2.20 16.03
N GLU A 87 6.30 3.08 16.99
CA GLU A 87 7.10 2.80 18.18
C GLU A 87 6.47 1.78 19.14
N ASN A 88 5.14 1.68 19.12
CA ASN A 88 4.32 0.79 19.95
C ASN A 88 3.77 -0.41 19.16
N ALA A 89 4.09 -0.52 17.87
CA ALA A 89 3.69 -1.65 17.04
C ALA A 89 4.46 -2.93 17.41
N GLU A 90 3.96 -4.08 16.95
CA GLU A 90 4.64 -5.36 17.13
C GLU A 90 6.06 -5.33 16.51
N SER A 91 6.97 -6.12 17.10
CA SER A 91 8.40 -6.08 16.77
C SER A 91 8.68 -6.34 15.29
N ASP A 92 7.96 -7.28 14.69
CA ASP A 92 8.10 -7.65 13.28
C ASP A 92 7.69 -6.51 12.32
N ILE A 93 6.61 -5.79 12.63
CA ILE A 93 6.14 -4.63 11.87
C ILE A 93 7.17 -3.51 11.95
N LYS A 94 7.67 -3.24 13.17
CA LYS A 94 8.69 -2.22 13.40
C LYS A 94 9.98 -2.53 12.65
N VAL A 95 10.46 -3.78 12.69
CA VAL A 95 11.65 -4.23 11.96
C VAL A 95 11.47 -4.04 10.45
N LYS A 96 10.30 -4.40 9.89
CA LYS A 96 10.00 -4.21 8.46
C LYS A 96 9.99 -2.73 8.09
N PHE A 97 9.38 -1.88 8.91
CA PHE A 97 9.40 -0.44 8.67
C PHE A 97 10.81 0.15 8.77
N ASP A 98 11.56 -0.18 9.82
CA ASP A 98 12.93 0.29 10.02
C ASP A 98 13.87 -0.14 8.88
N ALA A 99 13.67 -1.35 8.34
CA ALA A 99 14.38 -1.85 7.16
C ALA A 99 14.06 -1.09 5.86
N LEU A 100 12.95 -0.35 5.79
CA LEU A 100 12.63 0.54 4.67
C LEU A 100 13.08 1.98 4.96
N ALA A 101 12.84 2.44 6.18
CA ALA A 101 13.12 3.78 6.65
C ALA A 101 14.62 4.11 6.70
N ASN A 102 15.43 3.16 7.18
CA ASN A 102 16.84 3.38 7.49
C ASN A 102 17.79 2.65 6.53
N ASN A 103 17.27 1.91 5.55
CA ASN A 103 18.07 1.25 4.54
C ASN A 103 18.68 2.28 3.57
N THR A 104 19.97 2.14 3.28
CA THR A 104 20.75 3.07 2.45
C THR A 104 20.33 3.13 0.98
N GLU A 105 19.68 2.09 0.45
CA GLU A 105 19.18 2.04 -0.93
C GLU A 105 17.75 2.56 -1.03
N ILE A 106 16.90 2.26 -0.04
CA ILE A 106 15.48 2.64 -0.06
C ILE A 106 15.29 4.05 0.52
N GLN A 107 15.86 4.34 1.68
CA GLN A 107 15.79 5.64 2.37
C GLN A 107 14.37 6.23 2.46
N LEU A 108 13.37 5.41 2.83
CA LEU A 108 11.95 5.80 2.73
C LEU A 108 11.62 7.12 3.45
N LYS A 109 12.24 7.41 4.59
CA LYS A 109 12.02 8.68 5.30
C LYS A 109 12.59 9.88 4.55
N THR A 110 13.76 9.74 3.94
CA THR A 110 14.34 10.75 3.06
C THR A 110 13.45 10.97 1.85
N GLN A 111 12.99 9.88 1.22
CA GLN A 111 12.07 9.91 0.08
C GLN A 111 10.79 10.71 0.38
N ILE A 112 10.12 10.42 1.51
CA ILE A 112 8.92 11.15 1.92
C ILE A 112 9.24 12.61 2.26
N SER A 113 10.40 12.87 2.87
CA SER A 113 10.82 14.25 3.16
C SER A 113 11.09 15.05 1.88
N ASP A 114 11.61 14.42 0.83
CA ASP A 114 11.82 15.03 -0.49
C ASP A 114 10.50 15.22 -1.24
N ASP A 115 9.58 14.26 -1.12
CA ASP A 115 8.25 14.36 -1.75
C ASP A 115 7.40 15.46 -1.08
N TYR A 116 7.70 15.79 0.18
CA TYR A 116 7.00 16.78 1.02
C TYR A 116 7.96 17.75 1.72
N GLN A 117 8.89 18.37 0.98
CA GLN A 117 9.91 19.28 1.53
C GLN A 117 9.33 20.38 2.42
N GLN A 118 8.15 20.87 2.08
CA GLN A 118 7.44 21.91 2.82
C GLN A 118 7.06 21.51 4.26
N VAL A 119 6.87 20.21 4.51
CA VAL A 119 6.58 19.69 5.87
C VAL A 119 7.81 19.76 6.77
N GLY A 120 9.02 19.72 6.20
CA GLY A 120 10.28 19.78 6.93
C GLY A 120 10.59 18.51 7.72
N GLY A 121 10.20 17.34 7.20
CA GLY A 121 10.48 16.03 7.81
C GLY A 121 9.68 15.74 9.10
N LYS A 122 8.71 16.58 9.46
CA LYS A 122 7.89 16.43 10.66
C LYS A 122 6.73 15.48 10.41
N PHE A 123 6.99 14.19 10.45
CA PHE A 123 5.96 13.15 10.32
C PHE A 123 5.95 12.23 11.53
N ASP A 124 4.76 11.91 12.02
CA ASP A 124 4.56 10.77 12.92
C ASP A 124 4.01 9.57 12.14
N TYR A 125 4.49 8.37 12.44
CA TYR A 125 4.17 7.15 11.71
C TYR A 125 3.29 6.23 12.55
N TYR A 126 2.19 5.76 11.97
CA TYR A 126 1.20 4.91 12.63
C TYR A 126 0.89 3.70 11.76
N TYR A 127 1.00 2.50 12.34
CA TYR A 127 0.57 1.25 11.74
C TYR A 127 -0.96 1.12 11.78
N LEU A 128 -1.57 0.76 10.65
CA LEU A 128 -2.99 0.43 10.56
C LEU A 128 -3.15 -1.09 10.48
N ASP A 129 -3.63 -1.70 11.56
CA ASP A 129 -4.04 -3.10 11.54
C ASP A 129 -5.33 -3.30 10.72
N THR A 130 -5.62 -4.55 10.36
CA THR A 130 -6.79 -4.91 9.53
C THR A 130 -8.12 -4.50 10.18
N ASN A 131 -8.23 -4.56 11.51
CA ASN A 131 -9.43 -4.12 12.21
C ASN A 131 -9.57 -2.59 12.15
N THR A 132 -8.49 -1.84 12.34
CA THR A 132 -8.47 -0.38 12.16
C THR A 132 -8.89 0.01 10.74
N LEU A 133 -8.37 -0.67 9.71
CA LEU A 133 -8.79 -0.45 8.31
C LEU A 133 -10.30 -0.71 8.12
N SER A 134 -10.81 -1.81 8.67
CA SER A 134 -12.24 -2.12 8.62
C SER A 134 -13.11 -1.05 9.30
N GLN A 135 -12.67 -0.51 10.44
CA GLN A 135 -13.33 0.61 11.13
C GLN A 135 -13.32 1.91 10.32
N LEU A 136 -12.31 2.09 9.46
CA LEU A 136 -12.24 3.19 8.47
C LEU A 136 -13.10 2.95 7.22
N GLY A 137 -13.84 1.84 7.16
CA GLY A 137 -14.70 1.47 6.04
C GLY A 137 -14.02 0.62 4.97
N LEU A 138 -12.76 0.21 5.18
CA LEU A 138 -11.93 -0.53 4.23
C LEU A 138 -11.95 -2.02 4.53
N LYS A 139 -13.14 -2.63 4.45
CA LYS A 139 -13.39 -4.01 4.91
C LYS A 139 -12.60 -5.08 4.15
N ASP A 140 -12.28 -4.82 2.88
CA ASP A 140 -11.58 -5.76 2.01
C ASP A 140 -10.05 -5.54 1.99
N VAL A 141 -9.55 -4.55 2.75
CA VAL A 141 -8.12 -4.23 2.80
C VAL A 141 -7.50 -4.92 4.01
N GLN A 142 -6.53 -5.80 3.74
CA GLN A 142 -5.78 -6.50 4.79
C GLN A 142 -4.39 -5.92 4.98
N SER A 143 -4.00 -5.78 6.24
CA SER A 143 -2.67 -5.35 6.68
C SER A 143 -1.98 -6.54 7.35
N ASN A 144 -1.14 -7.24 6.60
CA ASN A 144 -0.46 -8.46 7.02
C ASN A 144 0.77 -8.75 6.14
N ASP A 145 1.52 -9.81 6.44
CA ASP A 145 2.71 -10.19 5.67
C ASP A 145 2.44 -10.47 4.18
N GLU A 146 1.26 -10.99 3.83
CA GLU A 146 0.92 -11.30 2.45
C GLU A 146 0.61 -10.05 1.63
N ASN A 147 -0.09 -9.08 2.21
CA ASN A 147 -0.55 -7.87 1.52
C ASN A 147 0.36 -6.65 1.78
N GLY A 148 1.31 -6.78 2.70
CA GLY A 148 2.08 -5.68 3.24
C GLY A 148 1.33 -4.97 4.37
N TYR A 149 2.10 -4.47 5.34
CA TYR A 149 1.55 -3.67 6.42
C TYR A 149 1.36 -2.24 5.94
N TYR A 150 0.18 -1.67 6.22
CA TYR A 150 -0.11 -0.28 5.93
C TYR A 150 0.32 0.62 7.08
N ILE A 151 1.07 1.67 6.74
CA ILE A 151 1.59 2.66 7.68
C ILE A 151 1.23 4.03 7.16
N VAL A 152 0.77 4.92 8.02
CA VAL A 152 0.42 6.30 7.71
C VAL A 152 1.45 7.23 8.32
N ALA A 153 1.99 8.13 7.50
CA ALA A 153 2.82 9.24 7.92
C ALA A 153 1.95 10.51 7.99
N TYR A 154 1.61 10.93 9.21
CA TYR A 154 0.84 12.14 9.47
C TYR A 154 1.77 13.35 9.60
N SER A 155 1.54 14.40 8.81
CA SER A 155 2.28 15.66 8.96
C SER A 155 1.98 16.29 10.32
N MET A 156 3.03 16.51 11.11
CA MET A 156 2.98 17.25 12.37
C MET A 156 3.30 18.74 12.17
N ASN A 157 3.41 19.19 10.91
CA ASN A 157 3.59 20.61 10.61
C ASN A 157 2.20 21.29 10.54
N PRO A 158 1.92 22.28 11.41
CA PRO A 158 0.60 22.92 11.47
C PRO A 158 0.24 23.69 10.19
N ASN A 159 1.23 24.15 9.42
CA ASN A 159 1.00 24.83 8.14
C ASN A 159 0.60 23.87 7.02
N TYR A 160 0.81 22.56 7.23
CA TYR A 160 0.54 21.49 6.27
C TYR A 160 -0.27 20.39 6.95
N SER A 161 -1.39 20.81 7.55
CA SER A 161 -2.28 20.01 8.42
C SER A 161 -3.09 18.94 7.70
N ASN A 162 -3.04 18.88 6.38
CA ASN A 162 -3.78 17.93 5.55
C ASN A 162 -2.87 16.95 4.82
N ILE A 163 -1.56 17.02 5.03
CA ILE A 163 -0.59 16.14 4.39
C ILE A 163 -0.52 14.83 5.17
N VAL A 164 -1.02 13.79 4.51
CA VAL A 164 -0.94 12.40 4.93
C VAL A 164 -0.29 11.62 3.82
N GLU A 165 0.73 10.83 4.14
CA GLU A 165 1.29 9.87 3.21
C GLU A 165 1.03 8.44 3.68
N VAL A 166 0.68 7.57 2.74
CA VAL A 166 0.44 6.15 3.03
C VAL A 166 1.60 5.33 2.49
N ILE A 167 2.04 4.37 3.29
CA ILE A 167 3.13 3.45 3.01
C ILE A 167 2.56 2.03 3.06
N ASN A 168 2.99 1.18 2.14
CA ASN A 168 2.79 -0.26 2.23
C ASN A 168 4.17 -0.94 2.25
N THR A 169 4.42 -1.82 3.22
CA THR A 169 5.75 -2.43 3.40
C THR A 169 6.16 -3.42 2.30
N LYS A 170 5.21 -3.90 1.49
CA LYS A 170 5.48 -4.77 0.34
C LYS A 170 5.71 -3.94 -0.93
N GLY A 171 4.97 -2.85 -1.07
CA GLY A 171 5.11 -1.90 -2.17
C GLY A 171 4.89 -2.53 -3.56
N TYR A 172 5.34 -1.83 -4.58
CA TYR A 172 5.31 -2.30 -5.97
C TYR A 172 6.52 -1.76 -6.74
N LEU A 173 7.28 -2.66 -7.39
CA LEU A 173 8.53 -2.35 -8.11
C LEU A 173 9.52 -1.48 -7.29
N GLY A 174 9.65 -1.77 -5.99
CA GLY A 174 10.56 -1.04 -5.10
C GLY A 174 10.03 0.32 -4.61
N ASN A 175 8.80 0.70 -4.96
CA ASN A 175 8.12 1.88 -4.43
C ASN A 175 7.15 1.49 -3.33
N TYR A 176 7.26 2.14 -2.17
CA TYR A 176 6.50 1.79 -0.96
C TYR A 176 5.52 2.88 -0.52
N SER A 177 5.76 4.12 -0.91
CA SER A 177 4.90 5.27 -0.62
C SER A 177 3.87 5.46 -1.74
N LEU A 178 2.65 5.86 -1.38
CA LEU A 178 1.57 6.15 -2.32
C LEU A 178 2.05 7.13 -3.39
N LYS A 179 2.68 8.23 -2.98
CA LYS A 179 3.14 9.29 -3.88
C LYS A 179 4.04 8.77 -5.00
N ARG A 180 4.90 7.80 -4.68
CA ARG A 180 5.81 7.18 -5.66
C ARG A 180 5.16 6.07 -6.46
N ILE A 181 4.27 5.32 -5.84
CA ILE A 181 3.47 4.31 -6.53
C ILE A 181 2.56 4.97 -7.58
N GLU A 182 1.96 6.13 -7.28
CA GLU A 182 1.14 6.90 -8.22
C GLU A 182 1.92 7.34 -9.47
N ALA A 183 3.24 7.54 -9.34
CA ALA A 183 4.11 7.95 -10.44
C ALA A 183 4.49 6.79 -11.40
N LEU A 184 4.12 5.55 -11.08
CA LEU A 184 4.28 4.36 -11.94
C LEU A 184 3.12 4.21 -12.93
#